data_AF-B5IIN7-F1
#
_entry.id   AF-B5IIN7-F1
#
_cell.length_a   1.000
_cell.length_b   1.000
_cell.length_c   1.000
_cell.angle_alpha   90.00
_cell.angle_beta   90.00
_cell.angle_gamma   90.00
#
_symmetry.space_group_name_H-M   'P 1'
#
loop_
_entity.id
_entity.type
_entity.pdbx_description
1 polymer ?
#
loop_
_entity_poly.entity_id
_entity_poly.type
_entity_poly.pdbx_seq_one_letter_code
_entity_poly.pdbx_strand_id
1 'polypeptide(L)'
;MADHEGQQLSPRAMVRAHAYPVLAAIASLSLVAIAVLQIPSAVRDHRYNRCVDAQIQLRRAANLTGQEGPGKLLYLRAVEHCEGR
;
A
#
# COMPACT_ATOMS: atom_id res chain seq x y z
N MET A 1 -0.67 44.05 24.46
CA MET A 1 -1.11 43.38 23.23
C MET A 1 -1.48 44.49 22.27
N ALA A 2 -0.62 44.76 21.28
CA ALA A 2 -0.87 45.78 20.28
C ALA A 2 -1.63 45.09 19.16
N ASP A 3 -2.93 45.31 19.10
CA ASP A 3 -3.82 44.69 18.14
C ASP A 3 -3.45 45.16 16.73
N HIS A 4 -3.28 44.21 15.81
CA HIS A 4 -3.08 44.45 14.38
C HIS A 4 -4.38 44.92 13.70
N GLU A 5 -5.11 45.84 14.32
CA GLU A 5 -6.33 46.42 13.77
C GLU A 5 -5.97 47.47 12.72
N GLY A 6 -5.80 47.02 11.47
CA GLY A 6 -5.82 47.94 10.32
C GLY A 6 -4.82 47.64 9.20
N GLN A 7 -3.88 46.72 9.38
CA GLN A 7 -2.94 46.39 8.31
C GLN A 7 -3.61 45.46 7.28
N GLN A 8 -4.25 46.03 6.25
CA GLN A 8 -4.73 45.24 5.11
C GLN A 8 -3.57 44.46 4.48
N LEU A 9 -3.63 43.13 4.55
CA LEU A 9 -2.70 42.23 3.89
C LEU A 9 -2.71 42.54 2.38
N SER A 10 -1.54 42.76 1.78
CA SER A 10 -1.45 42.87 0.32
C SER A 10 -2.07 41.61 -0.32
N PRO A 11 -2.67 41.70 -1.51
CA PRO A 11 -3.32 40.55 -2.15
C PRO A 11 -2.41 39.30 -2.25
N ARG A 12 -1.10 39.49 -2.42
CA ARG A 12 -0.10 38.41 -2.40
C ARG A 12 0.08 37.76 -1.03
N ALA A 13 0.03 38.56 0.05
CA ALA A 13 0.11 38.05 1.41
C ALA A 13 -1.18 37.32 1.82
N MET A 14 -2.34 37.79 1.35
CA MET A 14 -3.64 37.11 1.54
C MET A 14 -3.68 35.74 0.85
N VAL A 15 -3.24 35.66 -0.41
CA VAL A 15 -3.11 34.37 -1.13
C VAL A 15 -2.12 33.45 -0.40
N ARG A 16 -0.99 33.98 0.10
CA ARG A 16 -0.03 33.17 0.84
C ARG A 16 -0.56 32.62 2.16
N ALA A 17 -1.29 33.43 2.90
CA ALA A 17 -1.84 33.07 4.20
C ALA A 17 -2.98 32.06 4.13
N HIS A 18 -3.69 31.97 3.00
CA HIS A 18 -4.88 31.12 2.87
C HIS A 18 -4.74 30.03 1.81
N ALA A 19 -4.19 30.32 0.63
CA ALA A 19 -4.12 29.33 -0.45
C ALA A 19 -3.06 28.25 -0.19
N TYR A 20 -1.86 28.61 0.30
CA TYR A 20 -0.83 27.60 0.58
C TYR A 20 -1.24 26.63 1.70
N PRO A 21 -1.77 27.09 2.84
CA PRO A 21 -2.22 26.16 3.88
C PRO A 21 -3.39 25.27 3.44
N VAL A 22 -4.33 25.82 2.66
CA VAL A 22 -5.45 25.02 2.13
C VAL A 22 -4.96 23.98 1.12
N LEU A 23 -4.07 24.36 0.20
CA LEU A 23 -3.47 23.42 -0.74
C LEU A 23 -2.65 22.35 -0.01
N ALA A 24 -1.87 22.72 1.00
CA ALA A 24 -1.13 21.79 1.83
C ALA A 24 -2.07 20.82 2.55
N ALA A 25 -3.16 21.31 3.15
CA ALA A 25 -4.15 20.48 3.81
C ALA A 25 -4.82 19.49 2.84
N ILE A 26 -5.25 19.95 1.66
CA ILE A 26 -5.84 19.09 0.63
C ILE A 26 -4.83 18.04 0.17
N ALA A 27 -3.58 18.43 -0.07
CA ALA A 27 -2.52 17.50 -0.50
C ALA A 27 -2.23 16.44 0.58
N SER A 28 -2.12 16.84 1.85
CA SER A 28 -1.92 15.92 2.97
C SER A 28 -3.11 14.96 3.14
N LEU A 29 -4.34 15.47 3.10
CA LEU A 29 -5.54 14.63 3.19
C LEU A 29 -5.64 13.65 2.01
N SER A 30 -5.30 14.11 0.80
CA SER A 30 -5.24 13.27 -0.39
C SER A 30 -4.21 12.15 -0.22
N LEU A 31 -3.00 12.46 0.29
CA LEU A 31 -1.98 11.45 0.56
C LEU A 31 -2.45 10.40 1.58
N VAL A 32 -3.09 10.84 2.66
CA VAL A 32 -3.63 9.95 3.70
C VAL A 32 -4.70 9.05 3.10
N ALA A 33 -5.62 9.60 2.31
CA ALA A 33 -6.66 8.82 1.64
C ALA A 33 -6.05 7.78 0.68
N ILE A 34 -5.07 8.16 -0.12
CA ILE A 34 -4.35 7.24 -1.02
C ILE A 34 -3.68 6.12 -0.23
N ALA A 35 -2.98 6.45 0.86
CA ALA A 35 -2.32 5.45 1.71
C ALA A 35 -3.32 4.44 2.31
N VAL A 36 -4.48 4.91 2.78
CA VAL A 36 -5.54 4.04 3.31
C VAL A 36 -6.11 3.15 2.20
N LEU A 37 -6.34 3.69 1.00
CA LEU A 37 -6.84 2.93 -0.14
C LEU A 37 -5.84 1.89 -0.67
N GLN A 38 -4.55 2.01 -0.34
CA GLN A 38 -3.52 1.02 -0.70
C GLN A 38 -3.45 -0.17 0.26
N ILE A 39 -4.04 -0.07 1.47
CA ILE A 39 -4.03 -1.16 2.46
C ILE A 39 -4.57 -2.49 1.89
N PRO A 40 -5.72 -2.54 1.19
CA PRO A 40 -6.24 -3.80 0.65
C PRO A 40 -5.30 -4.44 -0.37
N SER A 41 -4.67 -3.62 -1.22
CA SER A 41 -3.67 -4.09 -2.19
C SER A 41 -2.45 -4.67 -1.47
N ALA A 42 -1.93 -3.98 -0.45
CA ALA A 42 -0.82 -4.47 0.35
C ALA A 42 -1.15 -5.78 1.08
N VAL A 43 -2.38 -5.92 1.60
CA VAL A 43 -2.84 -7.17 2.24
C VAL A 43 -2.94 -8.30 1.22
N ARG A 44 -3.49 -8.04 0.03
CA ARG A 44 -3.57 -9.02 -1.05
C ARG A 44 -2.17 -9.47 -1.47
N ASP A 45 -1.26 -8.53 -1.71
CA ASP A 45 0.09 -8.83 -2.14
C ASP A 45 0.87 -9.57 -1.04
N HIS A 46 0.65 -9.24 0.23
CA HIS A 46 1.18 -10.00 1.36
C HIS A 46 0.67 -11.45 1.40
N ARG A 47 -0.63 -11.68 1.18
CA ARG A 47 -1.20 -13.03 1.09
C ARG A 47 -0.61 -13.80 -0.09
N TYR A 48 -0.47 -13.14 -1.24
CA TYR A 48 0.16 -13.72 -2.42
C TYR A 48 1.62 -14.10 -2.18
N ASN A 49 2.40 -13.24 -1.52
CA ASN A 49 3.80 -13.55 -1.20
C ASN A 49 3.90 -14.76 -0.27
N ARG A 50 3.05 -14.85 0.78
CA ARG A 50 3.01 -16.04 1.65
C ARG A 50 2.65 -17.32 0.90
N CYS A 51 1.76 -17.22 -0.08
CA CYS A 51 1.40 -18.32 -0.98
C CYS A 51 2.61 -18.80 -1.79
N VAL A 52 3.33 -17.87 -2.42
CA VAL A 52 4.54 -18.17 -3.21
C VAL A 52 5.63 -18.77 -2.32
N ASP A 53 5.83 -18.25 -1.11
CA ASP A 53 6.79 -18.80 -0.16
C ASP A 53 6.46 -20.26 0.18
N ALA A 54 5.19 -20.58 0.43
CA ALA A 54 4.74 -21.95 0.67
C ALA A 54 5.01 -22.86 -0.54
N GLN A 55 4.79 -22.38 -1.77
CA GLN A 55 5.15 -23.11 -3.00
C GLN A 55 6.64 -23.40 -3.09
N ILE A 56 7.48 -22.40 -2.80
CA ILE A 56 8.94 -22.55 -2.85
C ILE A 56 9.39 -23.57 -1.79
N GLN A 57 8.84 -23.52 -0.58
CA GLN A 57 9.15 -24.48 0.48
C GLN A 57 8.76 -25.90 0.10
N LEU A 58 7.57 -26.09 -0.47
CA LEU A 58 7.10 -27.39 -0.95
C LEU A 58 8.01 -27.96 -2.05
N ARG A 59 8.47 -27.12 -2.99
CA ARG A 59 9.44 -27.54 -4.02
C ARG A 59 10.78 -27.96 -3.41
N ARG A 60 11.29 -27.24 -2.41
CA ARG A 60 12.53 -27.56 -1.71
C ARG A 60 12.41 -28.85 -0.89
N ALA A 61 11.31 -29.02 -0.15
CA ALA A 61 11.07 -30.19 0.69
C ALA A 61 10.86 -31.48 -0.12
N ALA A 62 10.30 -31.36 -1.33
CA ALA A 62 9.98 -32.54 -2.14
C ALA A 62 11.20 -33.25 -2.73
N ASN A 63 12.39 -32.63 -2.76
CA ASN A 63 13.64 -33.20 -3.31
C ASN A 63 13.42 -33.94 -4.65
N LEU A 64 12.50 -33.44 -5.49
CA LEU A 64 12.12 -34.05 -6.76
C LEU A 64 13.15 -33.65 -7.82
N THR A 65 14.34 -34.23 -7.75
CA THR A 65 15.31 -34.19 -8.85
C THR A 65 14.68 -34.86 -10.08
N GLY A 66 14.22 -34.05 -11.04
CA GLY A 66 13.73 -34.54 -12.34
C GLY A 66 12.33 -34.08 -12.78
N GLN A 67 11.58 -33.32 -11.98
CA GLN A 67 10.38 -32.63 -12.46
C GLN A 67 10.66 -31.12 -12.60
N GLU A 68 10.91 -30.67 -13.82
CA GLU A 68 11.07 -29.23 -14.16
C GLU A 68 9.78 -28.41 -14.00
N GLY A 69 8.68 -29.02 -13.54
CA GLY A 69 7.43 -28.36 -13.20
C GLY A 69 6.91 -28.79 -11.84
N PRO A 70 6.14 -27.94 -11.13
CA PRO A 70 5.43 -28.39 -9.95
C PRO A 70 4.46 -29.49 -10.37
N GLY A 71 4.71 -30.74 -9.95
CA GLY A 71 3.73 -31.81 -10.15
C GLY A 71 2.35 -31.33 -9.71
N LYS A 72 1.31 -31.66 -10.47
CA LYS A 72 -0.07 -31.12 -10.32
C LYS A 72 -0.55 -31.13 -8.85
N LEU A 73 -0.14 -32.13 -8.06
CA LEU A 73 -0.47 -32.25 -6.64
C LEU A 73 0.20 -31.20 -5.73
N LEU A 74 1.47 -30.84 -5.99
CA LEU A 74 2.18 -29.79 -5.26
C LEU A 74 1.62 -28.41 -5.59
N TYR A 75 1.24 -28.20 -6.86
CA TYR A 75 0.53 -27.00 -7.29
C TYR A 75 -0.84 -26.89 -6.62
N LEU A 76 -1.66 -27.96 -6.66
CA LEU A 76 -2.98 -27.97 -6.04
C LEU A 76 -2.93 -27.78 -4.52
N ARG A 77 -1.99 -28.41 -3.82
CA ARG A 77 -1.80 -28.22 -2.36
C ARG A 77 -1.35 -26.80 -2.03
N ALA A 78 -0.55 -26.18 -2.88
CA ALA A 78 -0.22 -24.78 -2.71
C ALA A 78 -1.44 -23.89 -2.95
N VAL A 79 -2.18 -24.08 -4.04
CA VAL A 79 -3.42 -23.34 -4.32
C VAL A 79 -4.43 -23.48 -3.17
N GLU A 80 -4.63 -24.67 -2.62
CA GLU A 80 -5.45 -24.91 -1.42
C GLU A 80 -4.95 -24.10 -0.20
N HIS A 81 -3.64 -23.97 -0.02
CA HIS A 81 -3.07 -23.12 1.03
C HIS A 81 -3.26 -21.61 0.76
N CYS A 82 -3.33 -21.23 -0.51
CA CYS A 82 -3.40 -19.83 -0.96
C CYS A 82 -4.84 -19.29 -1.05
N GLU A 83 -5.80 -20.13 -1.43
CA GLU A 83 -7.23 -19.79 -1.52
C GLU A 83 -7.96 -20.03 -0.19
N GLY A 84 -7.33 -20.74 0.75
CA GLY A 84 -7.79 -20.90 2.12
C GLY A 84 -8.49 -22.23 2.38
N ARG A 85 -8.40 -22.68 3.64
CA ARG A 85 -9.47 -23.45 4.27
C ARG A 85 -10.57 -22.49 4.71
#